data_AF-A0A529M9H7-F1
#
_entry.id   AF-A0A529M9H7-F1
#
_cell.length_a   1.000
_cell.length_b   1.000
_cell.length_c   1.000
_cell.angle_alpha   90.00
_cell.angle_beta   90.00
_cell.angle_gamma   90.00
#
_symmetry.space_group_name_H-M   'P 1'
#
loop_
_entity.id
_entity.type
_entity.pdbx_description
1 polymer ?
#
loop_
_entity_poly.entity_id
_entity_poly.type
_entity_poly.pdbx_seq_one_letter_code
_entity_poly.pdbx_strand_id
1 'polypeptide(L)'
;SSYGLQLDQVIQGVASSNSLVAAGNLEGSEGKYAVKVPSLIETPEDVANLPVVATPNAVVQAKDVATIRSTFKDAETVTRLDGRPAIAIEVKKRIGANLIDTLTHVREVSDNFIKTMPEGMHVTYTQDKSVFVNQLLGDLQNHVMIAVILVFIVILYALSGRASLLIGLAIPSSFLMGILLLAMMGYTINMIVLFSLILAVGMLVDDAIIVTEFAERRMSEGMPKA
;
A
#
# COMPACT_ATOMS: atom_id res chain seq x y z
N SER A 1 9.24 -9.77 53.01
CA SER A 1 8.66 -10.11 54.34
C SER A 1 9.39 -11.24 55.06
N SER A 2 9.94 -12.27 54.39
CA SER A 2 10.83 -13.28 55.03
C SER A 2 12.34 -12.95 54.89
N TYR A 3 12.75 -12.40 53.74
CA TYR A 3 14.15 -12.03 53.46
C TYR A 3 14.50 -10.55 53.71
N GLY A 4 13.58 -9.74 54.26
CA GLY A 4 13.81 -8.31 54.51
C GLY A 4 14.01 -7.40 53.28
N LEU A 5 13.78 -7.92 52.05
CA LEU A 5 13.99 -7.18 50.81
C LEU A 5 12.85 -6.22 50.47
N GLN A 6 13.20 -5.04 49.93
CA GLN A 6 12.26 -4.06 49.37
C GLN A 6 12.01 -4.34 47.87
N LEU A 7 10.84 -3.94 47.36
CA LEU A 7 10.47 -4.15 45.95
C LEU A 7 11.47 -3.48 44.99
N ASP A 8 11.95 -2.28 45.32
CA ASP A 8 12.91 -1.54 44.50
C ASP A 8 14.25 -2.28 44.37
N GLN A 9 14.70 -2.95 45.45
CA GLN A 9 15.91 -3.77 45.43
C GLN A 9 15.74 -4.98 44.51
N VAL A 10 14.54 -5.56 44.47
CA VAL A 10 14.24 -6.69 43.59
C VAL A 10 14.24 -6.25 42.12
N ILE A 11 13.58 -5.13 41.81
CA ILE A 11 13.54 -4.57 40.46
C ILE A 11 14.96 -4.23 39.98
N GLN A 12 15.75 -3.57 40.83
CA GLN A 12 17.12 -3.18 40.48
C GLN A 12 18.04 -4.41 40.29
N GLY A 13 17.90 -5.45 41.11
CA GLY A 13 18.66 -6.69 40.99
C GLY A 13 18.34 -7.49 39.73
N VAL A 14 17.07 -7.52 39.33
CA VAL A 14 16.66 -8.14 38.05
C VAL A 14 17.18 -7.33 36.86
N ALA A 15 17.08 -6.00 36.91
CA ALA A 15 17.55 -5.13 35.84
C ALA A 15 19.07 -5.19 35.64
N SER A 16 19.86 -5.30 36.72
CA SER A 16 21.31 -5.41 36.65
C SER A 16 21.79 -6.79 36.15
N SER A 17 21.03 -7.84 36.45
CA SER A 17 21.35 -9.22 36.06
C SER A 17 20.91 -9.56 34.64
N ASN A 18 20.07 -8.74 34.01
CA ASN A 18 19.64 -8.88 32.62
C ASN A 18 20.33 -7.86 31.70
N SER A 19 21.66 -7.76 31.79
CA SER A 19 22.46 -6.85 30.96
C SER A 19 23.42 -7.62 30.07
N LEU A 20 23.36 -7.34 28.76
CA LEU A 20 24.26 -7.95 27.79
C LEU A 20 25.62 -7.26 27.85
N VAL A 21 26.59 -7.89 28.52
CA VAL A 21 27.95 -7.36 28.63
C VAL A 21 28.80 -7.86 27.45
N ALA A 22 29.30 -6.94 26.64
CA ALA A 22 30.31 -7.24 25.65
C ALA A 22 31.67 -7.47 26.36
N ALA A 23 32.12 -8.72 26.43
CA ALA A 23 33.37 -9.07 27.12
C ALA A 23 34.64 -8.76 26.30
N GLY A 24 34.51 -8.07 25.17
CA GLY A 24 35.62 -7.65 24.32
C GLY A 24 36.23 -8.81 23.52
N ASN A 25 37.46 -8.59 23.05
CA ASN A 25 38.23 -9.60 22.33
C ASN A 25 39.41 -10.05 23.18
N LEU A 26 39.66 -11.36 23.24
CA LEU A 26 40.93 -11.91 23.70
C LEU A 26 41.91 -11.94 22.53
N GLU A 27 43.09 -11.38 22.73
CA GLU A 27 44.14 -11.30 21.72
C GLU A 27 45.26 -12.28 22.13
N GLY A 28 45.36 -13.39 21.40
CA GLY A 28 46.39 -14.42 21.60
C GLY A 28 47.39 -14.45 20.44
N SER A 29 48.39 -15.33 20.54
CA SER A 29 49.41 -15.51 19.49
C SER A 29 48.84 -15.97 18.14
N GLU A 30 47.63 -16.58 18.15
CA GLU A 30 46.94 -17.05 16.93
C GLU A 30 45.82 -16.13 16.44
N GLY A 31 45.59 -14.98 17.10
CA GLY A 31 44.64 -13.96 16.63
C GLY A 31 43.67 -13.43 17.69
N LYS A 32 42.67 -12.67 17.22
CA LYS A 32 41.61 -12.05 18.04
C LYS A 32 40.37 -12.94 18.08
N TYR A 33 39.97 -13.34 19.29
CA TYR A 33 38.72 -14.08 19.52
C TYR A 33 37.74 -13.19 20.29
N ALA A 34 36.54 -13.00 19.75
CA ALA A 34 35.48 -12.30 20.45
C ALA A 34 34.96 -13.17 21.61
N VAL A 35 35.03 -12.65 22.83
CA VAL A 35 34.44 -13.31 24.00
C VAL A 35 33.01 -12.82 24.15
N LYS A 36 32.08 -13.78 24.11
CA LYS A 36 30.67 -13.54 24.42
C LYS A 36 30.38 -14.14 25.78
N VAL A 37 29.89 -13.34 26.71
CA VAL A 37 29.31 -13.85 27.95
C VAL A 37 27.85 -14.20 27.66
N PRO A 38 27.44 -15.47 27.80
CA PRO A 38 26.03 -15.84 27.66
C PRO A 38 25.24 -15.14 28.77
N SER A 39 24.40 -14.18 28.40
CA SER A 39 23.51 -13.49 29.35
C SER A 39 22.12 -13.29 28.78
N LEU A 40 21.69 -14.14 27.83
CA LEU A 40 20.33 -14.12 27.35
C LEU A 40 19.46 -14.99 28.25
N ILE A 41 18.40 -14.40 28.74
CA ILE A 41 17.26 -15.11 29.31
C ILE A 41 16.47 -15.67 28.12
N GLU A 42 16.41 -16.99 27.98
CA GLU A 42 15.63 -17.64 26.92
C GLU A 42 14.42 -18.37 27.50
N THR A 43 14.57 -18.89 28.71
CA THR A 43 13.55 -19.70 29.39
C THR A 43 13.05 -19.00 30.66
N PRO A 44 11.85 -19.37 31.15
CA PRO A 44 11.38 -18.94 32.47
C PRO A 44 12.31 -19.40 33.60
N GLU A 45 13.06 -20.48 33.40
CA GLU A 45 14.03 -21.01 34.37
C GLU A 45 15.26 -20.12 34.48
N ASP A 46 15.69 -19.50 33.37
CA ASP A 46 16.76 -18.50 33.38
C ASP A 46 16.35 -17.30 34.23
N VAL A 47 15.11 -16.83 34.09
CA VAL A 47 14.55 -15.77 34.95
C VAL A 47 14.52 -16.22 36.41
N ALA A 48 14.09 -17.46 36.67
CA ALA A 48 13.95 -17.99 38.02
C ALA A 48 15.28 -18.08 38.78
N ASN A 49 16.37 -18.36 38.07
CA ASN A 49 17.71 -18.47 38.64
C ASN A 49 18.48 -17.14 38.71
N LEU A 50 17.89 -16.03 38.24
CA LEU A 50 18.54 -14.71 38.32
C LEU A 50 18.85 -14.34 39.78
N PRO A 51 20.10 -13.93 40.07
CA PRO A 51 20.46 -13.43 41.38
C PRO A 51 19.83 -12.04 41.59
N VAL A 52 18.93 -11.93 42.56
CA VAL A 52 18.26 -10.66 42.87
C VAL A 52 19.06 -9.87 43.91
N VAL A 53 19.56 -10.57 44.93
CA VAL A 53 20.45 -10.00 45.95
C VAL A 53 21.56 -10.98 46.27
N ALA A 54 22.81 -10.52 46.21
CA ALA A 54 23.98 -11.28 46.60
C ALA A 54 24.60 -10.64 47.85
N THR A 55 24.69 -11.42 48.93
CA THR A 55 25.46 -11.09 50.14
C THR A 55 26.67 -12.04 50.21
N PRO A 56 27.71 -11.75 51.01
CA PRO A 56 28.89 -12.61 51.12
C PRO A 56 28.58 -14.06 51.54
N ASN A 57 27.45 -14.30 52.22
CA ASN A 57 27.09 -15.61 52.77
C ASN A 57 25.90 -16.27 52.05
N ALA A 58 25.16 -15.54 51.23
CA ALA A 58 23.95 -16.06 50.58
C ALA A 58 23.58 -15.26 49.33
N VAL A 59 23.11 -15.98 48.31
CA VAL A 59 22.51 -15.41 47.10
C VAL A 59 21.02 -15.74 47.15
N VAL A 60 20.19 -14.71 47.04
CA VAL A 60 18.74 -14.85 46.91
C VAL A 60 18.40 -14.77 45.42
N GLN A 61 17.79 -15.83 44.89
CA GLN A 61 17.38 -15.92 43.49
C GLN A 61 15.94 -15.44 43.31
N ALA A 62 15.55 -15.12 42.07
CA ALA A 62 14.19 -14.66 41.76
C ALA A 62 13.11 -15.66 42.19
N LYS A 63 13.39 -16.97 42.07
CA LYS A 63 12.50 -18.04 42.52
C LYS A 63 12.25 -18.09 44.02
N ASP A 64 13.16 -17.52 44.83
CA ASP A 64 13.04 -17.52 46.29
C ASP A 64 12.07 -16.43 46.78
N VAL A 65 11.79 -15.43 45.93
CA VAL A 65 10.99 -14.25 46.27
C VAL A 65 9.72 -14.11 45.43
N ALA A 66 9.64 -14.78 44.28
CA ALA A 66 8.52 -14.68 43.36
C ALA A 66 8.26 -16.00 42.63
N THR A 67 7.03 -16.15 42.13
CA THR A 67 6.66 -17.27 41.25
C THR A 67 6.79 -16.80 39.80
N ILE A 68 7.74 -17.39 39.07
CA ILE A 68 7.96 -17.07 37.66
C ILE A 68 7.05 -17.96 36.81
N ARG A 69 6.26 -17.35 35.92
CA ARG A 69 5.41 -18.06 34.97
C ARG A 69 5.55 -17.45 33.59
N SER A 70 5.68 -18.30 32.58
CA SER A 70 5.50 -17.88 31.20
C SER A 70 4.03 -17.56 30.97
N THR A 71 3.74 -16.33 30.55
CA THR A 71 2.39 -15.88 30.21
C THR A 71 2.46 -14.99 28.98
N PHE A 72 1.34 -14.87 28.29
CA PHE A 72 1.20 -13.88 27.23
C PHE A 72 1.06 -12.49 27.83
N LYS A 73 1.58 -11.49 27.12
CA LYS A 73 1.28 -10.08 27.41
C LYS A 73 -0.24 -9.88 27.28
N ASP A 74 -0.80 -9.08 28.17
CA ASP A 74 -2.21 -8.70 28.10
C ASP A 74 -2.54 -8.06 26.75
N ALA A 75 -3.67 -8.45 26.17
CA ALA A 75 -4.11 -7.93 24.89
C ALA A 75 -4.56 -6.48 25.05
N GLU A 76 -3.77 -5.54 24.52
CA GLU A 76 -4.13 -4.12 24.45
C GLU A 76 -5.17 -3.84 23.36
N THR A 77 -5.32 -4.75 22.38
CA THR A 77 -6.26 -4.59 21.27
C THR A 77 -6.89 -5.94 20.90
N VAL A 78 -8.21 -5.94 20.72
CA VAL A 78 -8.96 -7.11 20.25
C VAL A 78 -9.48 -6.83 18.85
N THR A 79 -9.05 -7.64 17.88
CA THR A 79 -9.51 -7.55 16.50
C THR A 79 -10.43 -8.72 16.18
N ARG A 80 -11.55 -8.42 15.52
CA ARG A 80 -12.50 -9.42 15.05
C ARG A 80 -12.91 -9.13 13.62
N LEU A 81 -13.10 -10.20 12.85
CA LEU A 81 -13.68 -10.16 11.51
C LEU A 81 -14.93 -11.05 11.52
N ASP A 82 -16.09 -10.46 11.21
CA ASP A 82 -17.40 -11.15 11.23
C ASP A 82 -17.67 -11.93 12.53
N GLY A 83 -17.31 -11.33 13.67
CA GLY A 83 -17.48 -11.92 15.00
C GLY A 83 -16.44 -12.98 15.38
N ARG A 84 -15.54 -13.38 14.48
CA ARG A 84 -14.46 -14.33 14.76
C ARG A 84 -13.17 -13.60 15.15
N PRO A 85 -12.35 -14.13 16.08
CA PRO A 85 -11.03 -13.58 16.37
C PRO A 85 -10.18 -13.51 15.10
N ALA A 86 -9.53 -12.37 14.88
CA ALA A 86 -8.72 -12.15 13.69
C ALA A 86 -7.49 -11.30 14.02
N ILE A 87 -6.48 -11.39 13.16
CA ILE A 87 -5.35 -10.47 13.15
C ILE A 87 -5.51 -9.60 11.90
N ALA A 88 -5.58 -8.28 12.08
CA ALA A 88 -5.64 -7.34 10.97
C ALA A 88 -4.24 -6.84 10.63
N ILE A 89 -3.89 -6.90 9.35
CA ILE A 89 -2.68 -6.30 8.79
C ILE A 89 -3.13 -5.19 7.84
N GLU A 90 -2.86 -3.94 8.21
CA GLU A 90 -3.18 -2.79 7.38
C GLU A 90 -2.03 -2.51 6.41
N VAL A 91 -2.32 -2.54 5.10
CA VAL A 91 -1.32 -2.23 4.06
C VAL A 91 -1.61 -0.87 3.45
N LYS A 92 -0.62 0.04 3.52
CA LYS A 92 -0.71 1.37 2.93
C LYS A 92 0.29 1.49 1.79
N LYS A 93 -0.18 1.93 0.61
CA LYS A 93 0.71 2.25 -0.51
C LYS A 93 1.56 3.47 -0.17
N ARG A 94 2.78 3.52 -0.71
CA ARG A 94 3.63 4.71 -0.64
C ARG A 94 3.04 5.85 -1.49
N ILE A 95 3.35 7.08 -1.13
CA ILE A 95 3.04 8.26 -1.96
C ILE A 95 3.70 8.07 -3.35
N GLY A 96 2.95 8.35 -4.42
CA GLY A 96 3.41 8.16 -5.80
C GLY A 96 3.38 6.72 -6.33
N ALA A 97 3.26 5.69 -5.48
CA ALA A 97 3.17 4.31 -5.94
C ALA A 97 1.81 4.00 -6.59
N ASN A 98 1.82 3.15 -7.62
CA ASN A 98 0.61 2.63 -8.25
C ASN A 98 -0.13 1.68 -7.29
N LEU A 99 -1.43 1.91 -7.10
CA LEU A 99 -2.26 1.11 -6.20
C LEU A 99 -2.44 -0.33 -6.71
N ILE A 100 -2.67 -0.51 -8.02
CA ILE A 100 -2.93 -1.81 -8.62
C ILE A 100 -1.68 -2.69 -8.50
N ASP A 101 -0.51 -2.16 -8.88
CA ASP A 101 0.76 -2.89 -8.78
C ASP A 101 1.09 -3.26 -7.33
N THR A 102 0.83 -2.35 -6.39
CA THR A 102 1.03 -2.62 -4.95
C THR A 102 0.16 -3.79 -4.49
N LEU A 103 -1.11 -3.82 -4.90
CA LEU A 103 -2.04 -4.88 -4.51
C LEU A 103 -1.69 -6.23 -5.14
N THR A 104 -1.20 -6.24 -6.37
CA THR A 104 -0.68 -7.45 -7.02
C THR A 104 0.45 -8.07 -6.20
N HIS A 105 1.45 -7.27 -5.80
CA HIS A 105 2.55 -7.78 -4.96
C HIS A 105 2.09 -8.22 -3.57
N VAL A 106 1.13 -7.50 -2.96
CA VAL A 106 0.57 -7.90 -1.66
C VAL A 106 -0.11 -9.26 -1.77
N ARG A 107 -0.92 -9.47 -2.81
CA ARG A 107 -1.57 -10.77 -3.06
C ARG A 107 -0.54 -11.87 -3.29
N GLU A 108 0.51 -11.62 -4.05
CA GLU A 108 1.58 -12.61 -4.27
C GLU A 108 2.27 -13.02 -2.97
N VAL A 109 2.60 -12.07 -2.09
CA VAL A 109 3.18 -12.35 -0.77
C VAL A 109 2.20 -13.12 0.11
N SER A 110 0.92 -12.70 0.13
CA SER A 110 -0.13 -13.38 0.89
C SER A 110 -0.37 -14.81 0.39
N ASP A 111 -0.39 -15.04 -0.92
CA ASP A 111 -0.59 -16.35 -1.52
C ASP A 111 0.58 -17.30 -1.24
N ASN A 112 1.81 -16.77 -1.16
CA ASN A 112 2.97 -17.54 -0.72
C ASN A 112 2.90 -17.89 0.77
N PHE A 113 2.42 -16.98 1.62
CA PHE A 113 2.21 -17.26 3.04
C PHE A 113 1.14 -18.32 3.28
N ILE A 114 0.04 -18.28 2.52
CA ILE A 114 -1.06 -19.26 2.60
C ILE A 114 -0.54 -20.70 2.40
N LYS A 115 0.49 -20.90 1.55
CA LYS A 115 1.08 -22.23 1.30
C LYS A 115 1.82 -22.81 2.51
N THR A 116 2.37 -21.96 3.38
CA THR A 116 3.15 -22.35 4.56
C THR A 116 2.37 -22.25 5.87
N MET A 117 1.08 -21.96 5.77
CA MET A 117 0.25 -21.60 6.91
C MET A 117 -0.19 -22.85 7.71
N PRO A 118 -0.24 -22.78 9.05
CA PRO A 118 -0.85 -23.82 9.89
C PRO A 118 -2.31 -24.09 9.52
N GLU A 119 -2.76 -25.33 9.71
CA GLU A 119 -4.15 -25.72 9.49
C GLU A 119 -5.11 -24.91 10.38
N GLY A 120 -6.26 -24.53 9.82
CA GLY A 120 -7.32 -23.80 10.52
C GLY A 120 -7.23 -22.28 10.46
N MET A 121 -6.18 -21.72 9.85
CA MET A 121 -6.13 -20.28 9.56
C MET A 121 -6.79 -19.97 8.20
N HIS A 122 -7.39 -18.79 8.08
CA HIS A 122 -7.98 -18.29 6.83
C HIS A 122 -7.56 -16.85 6.60
N VAL A 123 -7.06 -16.56 5.40
CA VAL A 123 -6.69 -15.21 4.97
C VAL A 123 -7.85 -14.63 4.16
N THR A 124 -8.36 -13.48 4.59
CA THR A 124 -9.42 -12.73 3.90
C THR A 124 -8.93 -11.31 3.64
N TYR A 125 -9.22 -10.81 2.44
CA TYR A 125 -8.93 -9.43 2.05
C TYR A 125 -10.15 -8.55 2.32
N THR A 126 -9.97 -7.48 3.09
CA THR A 126 -11.00 -6.49 3.38
C THR A 126 -10.56 -5.11 2.91
N GLN A 127 -11.53 -4.23 2.64
CA GLN A 127 -11.28 -2.85 2.19
C GLN A 127 -10.38 -2.75 0.93
N ASP A 128 -10.50 -3.72 0.01
CA ASP A 128 -9.74 -3.70 -1.24
C ASP A 128 -10.22 -2.56 -2.15
N LYS A 129 -9.42 -1.48 -2.18
CA LYS A 129 -9.70 -0.29 -2.99
C LYS A 129 -9.51 -0.54 -4.49
N SER A 130 -8.81 -1.61 -4.91
CA SER A 130 -8.64 -1.88 -6.35
C SER A 130 -9.96 -2.20 -7.04
N VAL A 131 -10.90 -2.87 -6.36
CA VAL A 131 -12.19 -3.24 -6.95
C VAL A 131 -12.92 -1.98 -7.40
N PHE A 132 -13.01 -1.00 -6.51
CA PHE A 132 -13.63 0.30 -6.81
C PHE A 132 -12.89 1.06 -7.91
N VAL A 133 -11.55 1.10 -7.86
CA VAL A 133 -10.75 1.79 -8.89
C VAL A 133 -10.87 1.13 -10.26
N ASN A 134 -10.82 -0.20 -10.34
CA ASN A 134 -10.99 -0.94 -11.60
C ASN A 134 -12.39 -0.75 -12.17
N GLN A 135 -13.41 -0.73 -11.32
CA GLN A 135 -14.77 -0.45 -11.75
C GLN A 135 -14.90 0.97 -12.31
N LEU A 136 -14.33 1.97 -11.64
CA LEU A 136 -14.27 3.35 -12.16
C LEU A 136 -13.55 3.45 -13.51
N LEU A 137 -12.43 2.73 -13.69
CA LEU A 137 -11.70 2.71 -14.95
C LEU A 137 -12.52 2.05 -16.07
N GLY A 138 -13.20 0.94 -15.77
CA GLY A 138 -14.10 0.27 -16.71
C GLY A 138 -15.28 1.14 -17.10
N ASP A 139 -15.91 1.81 -16.13
CA ASP A 139 -17.01 2.75 -16.36
C ASP A 139 -16.55 3.94 -17.20
N LEU A 140 -15.37 4.51 -16.90
CA LEU A 140 -14.78 5.59 -17.69
C LEU A 140 -14.57 5.14 -19.14
N GLN A 141 -13.96 3.98 -19.36
CA GLN A 141 -13.73 3.43 -20.69
C GLN A 141 -15.04 3.24 -21.45
N ASN A 142 -16.05 2.66 -20.81
CA ASN A 142 -17.35 2.43 -21.41
C ASN A 142 -18.06 3.74 -21.76
N HIS A 143 -18.07 4.71 -20.84
CA HIS A 143 -18.65 6.03 -21.09
C HIS A 143 -17.94 6.77 -22.22
N VAL A 144 -16.61 6.73 -22.28
CA VAL A 144 -15.85 7.32 -23.39
C VAL A 144 -16.22 6.65 -24.71
N MET A 145 -16.29 5.32 -24.75
CA MET A 145 -16.68 4.58 -25.97
C MET A 145 -18.10 4.94 -26.42
N ILE A 146 -19.06 4.95 -25.49
CA ILE A 146 -20.45 5.34 -25.78
C ILE A 146 -20.52 6.77 -26.30
N ALA A 147 -19.82 7.72 -25.67
CA ALA A 147 -19.78 9.11 -26.10
C ALA A 147 -19.22 9.26 -27.52
N VAL A 148 -18.11 8.57 -27.83
CA VAL A 148 -17.52 8.58 -29.18
C VAL A 148 -18.48 8.03 -30.22
N ILE A 149 -19.15 6.90 -29.94
CA ILE A 149 -20.14 6.31 -30.85
C ILE A 149 -21.33 7.24 -31.07
N LEU A 150 -21.86 7.84 -29.99
CA LEU A 150 -23.00 8.76 -30.09
C LEU A 150 -22.65 10.00 -30.91
N VAL A 151 -21.49 10.60 -30.67
CA VAL A 151 -21.00 11.74 -31.45
C VAL A 151 -20.86 11.35 -32.93
N PHE A 152 -20.30 10.18 -33.23
CA PHE A 152 -20.17 9.67 -34.59
C PHE A 152 -21.54 9.54 -35.30
N ILE A 153 -22.55 9.00 -34.61
CA ILE A 153 -23.92 8.86 -35.14
C ILE A 153 -24.55 10.24 -35.42
N VAL A 154 -24.44 11.18 -34.49
CA VAL A 154 -25.01 12.53 -34.64
C VAL A 154 -24.38 13.25 -35.83
N ILE A 155 -23.05 13.18 -35.99
CA ILE A 155 -22.36 13.86 -37.08
C ILE A 155 -22.68 13.18 -38.43
N LEU A 156 -22.78 11.84 -38.49
CA LEU A 156 -23.22 11.14 -39.71
C LEU A 156 -24.63 11.55 -40.16
N TYR A 157 -25.50 11.90 -39.21
CA TYR A 157 -26.83 12.40 -39.52
C TYR A 157 -26.82 13.88 -39.94
N ALA A 158 -25.94 14.69 -39.35
CA ALA A 158 -25.91 16.14 -39.54
C ALA A 158 -25.09 16.60 -40.76
N LEU A 159 -24.01 15.89 -41.13
CA LEU A 159 -23.07 16.28 -42.18
C LEU A 159 -22.91 15.20 -43.25
N SER A 160 -22.30 15.54 -44.39
CA SER A 160 -21.97 14.56 -45.42
C SER A 160 -20.99 13.50 -44.89
N GLY A 161 -21.04 12.27 -45.41
CA GLY A 161 -20.28 11.14 -44.88
C GLY A 161 -18.76 11.33 -44.85
N ARG A 162 -18.19 12.26 -45.63
CA ARG A 162 -16.75 12.60 -45.60
C ARG A 162 -16.40 13.55 -44.46
N ALA A 163 -17.17 14.63 -44.28
CA ALA A 163 -16.95 15.58 -43.18
C ALA A 163 -17.20 14.91 -41.82
N SER A 164 -18.20 14.02 -41.75
CA SER A 164 -18.50 13.30 -40.52
C SER A 164 -17.36 12.39 -40.06
N LEU A 165 -16.71 11.69 -40.99
CA LEU A 165 -15.60 10.80 -40.69
C LEU A 165 -14.35 11.59 -40.21
N LEU A 166 -14.10 12.76 -40.81
CA LEU A 166 -13.00 13.65 -40.39
C LEU A 166 -13.19 14.15 -38.95
N ILE A 167 -14.39 14.64 -38.62
CA ILE A 167 -14.69 15.17 -37.27
C ILE A 167 -14.76 14.01 -36.26
N GLY A 168 -15.39 12.90 -36.63
CA GLY A 168 -15.52 11.70 -35.78
C GLY A 168 -14.19 11.08 -35.37
N LEU A 169 -13.13 11.21 -36.19
CA LEU A 169 -11.77 10.80 -35.83
C LEU A 169 -11.02 11.91 -35.06
N ALA A 170 -11.27 13.18 -35.37
CA ALA A 170 -10.58 14.32 -34.77
C ALA A 170 -10.85 14.46 -33.27
N ILE A 171 -12.10 14.24 -32.83
CA ILE A 171 -12.50 14.41 -31.43
C ILE A 171 -11.81 13.38 -30.50
N PRO A 172 -11.88 12.05 -30.76
CA PRO A 172 -11.24 11.07 -29.90
C PRO A 172 -9.71 11.15 -29.97
N SER A 173 -9.14 11.44 -31.15
CA SER A 173 -7.69 11.58 -31.31
C SER A 173 -7.14 12.78 -30.53
N SER A 174 -7.85 13.92 -30.52
CA SER A 174 -7.46 15.10 -29.73
C SER A 174 -7.50 14.81 -28.22
N PHE A 175 -8.53 14.11 -27.75
CA PHE A 175 -8.65 13.70 -26.35
C PHE A 175 -7.53 12.74 -25.93
N LEU A 176 -7.24 11.73 -26.77
CA LEU A 176 -6.16 10.77 -26.55
C LEU A 176 -4.78 11.46 -26.54
N MET A 177 -4.55 12.39 -27.46
CA MET A 177 -3.31 13.16 -27.53
C MET A 177 -3.11 14.04 -26.29
N GLY A 178 -4.17 14.67 -25.78
CA GLY A 178 -4.14 15.43 -24.53
C GLY A 178 -3.76 14.56 -23.32
N ILE A 179 -4.35 13.37 -23.20
CA ILE A 179 -4.00 12.41 -22.15
C ILE A 179 -2.54 11.94 -22.30
N LEU A 180 -2.10 11.65 -23.52
CA LEU A 180 -0.72 11.20 -23.79
C LEU A 180 0.31 12.25 -23.34
N LEU A 181 0.08 13.53 -23.68
CA LEU A 181 0.97 14.62 -23.28
C LEU A 181 1.00 14.81 -21.77
N LEU A 182 -0.14 14.73 -21.10
CA LEU A 182 -0.22 14.79 -19.63
C LEU A 182 0.52 13.61 -18.99
N ALA A 183 0.38 12.41 -19.54
CA ALA A 183 1.09 11.23 -19.08
C ALA A 183 2.61 11.37 -19.26
N MET A 184 3.07 11.91 -20.40
CA MET A 184 4.50 12.20 -20.64
C MET A 184 5.08 13.22 -19.66
N MET A 185 4.27 14.18 -19.23
CA MET A 185 4.64 15.17 -18.20
C MET A 185 4.55 14.61 -16.76
N GLY A 186 4.07 13.38 -16.58
CA GLY A 186 3.92 12.75 -15.26
C GLY A 186 2.71 13.23 -14.47
N TYR A 187 1.75 13.90 -15.11
CA TYR A 187 0.49 14.28 -14.45
C TYR A 187 -0.47 13.10 -14.36
N THR A 188 -1.18 13.01 -13.24
CA THR A 188 -2.24 12.03 -13.03
C THR A 188 -3.60 12.59 -13.47
N ILE A 189 -4.46 11.74 -14.02
CA ILE A 189 -5.84 12.13 -14.31
C ILE A 189 -6.59 12.29 -13.00
N ASN A 190 -7.02 13.51 -12.73
CA ASN A 190 -7.90 13.86 -11.61
C ASN A 190 -9.11 14.62 -12.12
N MET A 191 -10.09 14.89 -11.25
CA MET A 191 -11.35 15.54 -11.64
C MET A 191 -11.13 16.90 -12.34
N ILE A 192 -10.17 17.70 -11.88
CA ILE A 192 -9.87 19.01 -12.47
C ILE A 192 -9.32 18.82 -13.88
N VAL A 193 -8.34 17.92 -14.05
CA VAL A 193 -7.74 17.60 -15.35
C VAL A 193 -8.81 17.10 -16.33
N LEU A 194 -9.73 16.24 -15.88
CA LEU A 194 -10.81 15.72 -16.72
C LEU A 194 -11.77 16.84 -17.17
N PHE A 195 -12.16 17.73 -16.26
CA PHE A 195 -12.98 18.90 -16.61
C PHE A 195 -12.27 19.82 -17.61
N SER A 196 -10.99 20.11 -17.40
CA SER A 196 -10.19 20.91 -18.33
C SER A 196 -10.09 20.25 -19.70
N LEU A 197 -9.91 18.93 -19.78
CA LEU A 197 -9.89 18.16 -21.02
C LEU A 197 -11.23 18.24 -21.75
N ILE A 198 -12.35 18.07 -21.06
CA ILE A 198 -13.69 18.16 -21.66
C ILE A 198 -13.94 19.57 -22.21
N LEU A 199 -13.60 20.62 -21.46
CA LEU A 199 -13.75 22.01 -21.93
C LEU A 199 -12.85 22.31 -23.15
N ALA A 200 -11.59 21.86 -23.10
CA ALA A 200 -10.64 22.05 -24.19
C ALA A 200 -11.10 21.32 -25.46
N VAL A 201 -11.57 20.07 -25.33
CA VAL A 201 -12.12 19.34 -26.47
C VAL A 201 -13.39 20.01 -26.99
N GLY A 202 -14.29 20.50 -26.13
CA GLY A 202 -15.49 21.22 -26.54
C GLY A 202 -15.18 22.44 -27.43
N MET A 203 -14.20 23.26 -27.05
CA MET A 203 -13.76 24.39 -27.87
C MET A 203 -13.14 23.94 -29.21
N LEU A 204 -12.31 22.89 -29.20
CA LEU A 204 -11.67 22.36 -30.41
C LEU A 204 -12.68 21.76 -31.39
N VAL A 205 -13.71 21.08 -30.88
CA VAL A 205 -14.77 20.49 -31.70
C VAL A 205 -15.59 21.57 -32.40
N ASP A 206 -15.93 22.64 -31.69
CA ASP A 206 -16.73 23.74 -32.23
C ASP A 206 -16.03 24.39 -33.45
N ASP A 207 -14.74 24.71 -33.31
CA ASP A 207 -13.92 25.23 -34.40
C ASP A 207 -13.85 24.26 -35.59
N ALA A 208 -13.67 22.97 -35.33
CA ALA A 208 -13.59 21.95 -36.37
C ALA A 208 -14.91 21.80 -37.14
N ILE A 209 -16.05 21.87 -36.45
CA ILE A 209 -17.38 21.82 -37.06
C ILE A 209 -17.61 23.06 -37.91
N ILE A 210 -17.37 24.27 -37.38
CA ILE A 210 -17.61 25.52 -38.12
C ILE A 210 -16.77 25.59 -39.40
N VAL A 211 -15.49 25.22 -39.33
CA VAL A 211 -14.59 25.25 -40.50
C VAL A 211 -15.01 24.22 -41.55
N THR A 212 -15.37 23.00 -41.13
CA THR A 212 -15.80 21.96 -42.05
C THR A 212 -17.14 22.27 -42.70
N GLU A 213 -18.12 22.76 -41.94
CA GLU A 213 -19.41 23.22 -42.47
C GLU A 213 -19.22 24.38 -43.45
N PHE A 214 -18.38 25.36 -43.11
CA PHE A 214 -18.07 26.49 -43.99
C PHE A 214 -17.42 26.03 -45.30
N ALA A 215 -16.47 25.10 -45.22
CA ALA A 215 -15.83 24.51 -46.40
C ALA A 215 -16.85 23.74 -47.27
N GLU A 216 -17.74 22.97 -46.65
CA GLU A 216 -18.77 22.21 -47.34
C GLU A 216 -19.77 23.13 -48.05
N ARG A 217 -20.21 24.18 -47.36
CA ARG A 217 -21.05 25.23 -47.92
C ARG A 217 -20.37 25.92 -49.11
N ARG A 218 -19.11 26.31 -49.00
CA ARG A 218 -18.36 26.94 -50.09
C ARG A 218 -18.18 26.01 -51.30
N MET A 219 -17.91 24.73 -51.08
CA MET A 219 -17.89 23.74 -52.16
C MET A 219 -19.25 23.58 -52.84
N SER A 220 -20.35 23.65 -52.09
CA SER A 220 -21.72 23.60 -52.64
C SER A 220 -22.09 24.86 -53.44
N GLU A 221 -21.54 26.02 -53.06
CA GLU A 221 -21.70 27.31 -53.76
C GLU A 221 -20.87 27.40 -55.07
N GLY A 222 -20.13 26.34 -55.43
CA GLY A 222 -19.42 26.23 -56.72
C GLY A 222 -17.99 26.77 -56.72
N MET A 223 -17.38 26.98 -55.54
CA MET A 223 -15.96 27.33 -55.47
C MET A 223 -15.09 26.17 -56.02
N PRO A 224 -14.19 26.41 -56.98
CA PRO A 224 -13.30 25.38 -57.48
C PRO A 224 -12.36 24.91 -56.37
N LYS A 225 -12.11 23.59 -56.32
CA LYS A 225 -11.08 23.01 -55.45
C LYS A 225 -9.72 23.53 -55.95
N ALA A 226 -9.04 24.32 -55.11
CA ALA A 226 -7.64 24.68 -55.33
C ALA A 226 -6.74 23.45 -55.15
#